data_AF-A0A7W5B0H9-F1
#
_entry.id   AF-A0A7W5B0H9-F1
#
_cell.length_a   1.000
_cell.length_b   1.000
_cell.length_c   1.000
_cell.angle_alpha   90.00
_cell.angle_beta   90.00
_cell.angle_gamma   90.00
#
_symmetry.space_group_name_H-M   'P 1'
#
loop_
_entity.id
_entity.type
_entity.pdbx_description
1 polymer ?
#
loop_
_entity_poly.entity_id
_entity_poly.type
_entity_poly.pdbx_seq_one_letter_code
_entity_poly.pdbx_strand_id
1 'polypeptide(L)'
;MKAILAFVLFAATMCWMMFAPVYKHVLIVRQAVLQQEVDYLLEVGASGTYGYIDADMITASQQRLAEYGLQPDQLKYEVSSTSGEIGTDRTQPLPRGVGLGLRLSYPVEGLFEIDRLIGLTPPPDDMRISARGLKMSEYVP
;
A
#
# COMPACT_ATOMS: atom_id res chain seq x y z
N MET A 1 4.11 -45.09 -12.93
CA MET A 1 3.84 -44.15 -11.80
C MET A 1 5.03 -43.23 -11.50
N LYS A 2 6.25 -43.74 -11.22
CA LYS A 2 7.43 -42.87 -10.93
C LYS A 2 7.72 -41.82 -12.01
N ALA A 3 7.64 -42.20 -13.28
CA ALA A 3 7.88 -41.27 -14.40
C ALA A 3 6.84 -40.13 -14.47
N ILE A 4 5.56 -40.43 -14.18
CA ILE A 4 4.48 -39.44 -14.16
C ILE A 4 4.71 -38.46 -12.99
N LEU A 5 5.06 -38.98 -11.82
CA LEU A 5 5.37 -38.13 -10.65
C LEU A 5 6.57 -37.22 -10.93
N ALA A 6 7.65 -37.76 -11.50
CA ALA A 6 8.83 -36.98 -11.87
C ALA A 6 8.49 -35.88 -12.89
N PHE A 7 7.65 -36.20 -13.89
CA PHE A 7 7.18 -35.24 -14.87
C PHE A 7 6.36 -34.10 -14.22
N VAL A 8 5.42 -34.42 -13.33
CA VAL A 8 4.59 -33.41 -12.64
C VAL A 8 5.44 -32.49 -11.77
N LEU A 9 6.37 -33.04 -10.98
CA LEU A 9 7.26 -32.23 -10.15
C LEU A 9 8.17 -31.33 -11.00
N PHE A 10 8.68 -31.85 -12.11
CA PHE A 10 9.51 -31.07 -13.03
C PHE A 10 8.71 -29.93 -13.66
N ALA A 11 7.51 -30.21 -14.16
CA ALA A 11 6.63 -29.21 -14.75
C ALA A 11 6.22 -28.12 -13.75
N ALA A 12 5.87 -28.49 -12.52
CA ALA A 12 5.53 -27.55 -11.45
C ALA A 12 6.72 -26.63 -11.11
N THR A 13 7.92 -27.19 -10.97
CA THR A 13 9.14 -26.41 -10.67
C THR A 13 9.50 -25.48 -11.82
N MET A 14 9.38 -25.95 -13.08
CA MET A 14 9.67 -25.12 -14.25
C MET A 14 8.69 -23.95 -14.38
N CYS A 15 7.40 -24.20 -14.14
CA CYS A 15 6.37 -23.16 -14.11
C CYS A 15 6.68 -22.14 -13.00
N TRP A 16 6.98 -22.61 -11.78
CA TRP A 16 7.35 -21.74 -10.68
C TRP A 16 8.58 -20.88 -11.01
N MET A 17 9.66 -21.46 -11.55
CA MET A 17 10.87 -20.70 -11.91
C MET A 17 10.61 -19.60 -12.94
N MET A 18 9.70 -19.82 -13.90
CA MET A 18 9.39 -18.83 -14.93
C MET A 18 8.67 -17.60 -14.38
N PHE A 19 7.84 -17.78 -13.35
CA PHE A 19 6.98 -16.73 -12.81
C PHE A 19 7.43 -16.20 -11.44
N ALA A 20 8.32 -16.92 -10.74
CA ALA A 20 8.82 -16.53 -9.42
C ALA A 20 9.43 -15.12 -9.35
N PRO A 21 10.21 -14.68 -10.36
CA PRO A 21 10.72 -13.31 -10.36
C PRO A 21 9.60 -12.28 -10.51
N VAL A 22 8.59 -12.53 -11.36
CA VAL A 22 7.60 -11.53 -11.77
C VAL A 22 6.75 -11.08 -10.59
N TYR A 23 6.17 -12.00 -9.84
CA TYR A 23 5.25 -11.64 -8.75
C TYR A 23 5.95 -10.88 -7.62
N LYS A 24 7.23 -11.18 -7.34
CA LYS A 24 8.02 -10.43 -6.35
C LYS A 24 8.26 -8.99 -6.78
N HIS A 25 8.55 -8.77 -8.06
CA HIS A 25 8.70 -7.41 -8.60
C HIS A 25 7.37 -6.64 -8.52
N VAL A 26 6.24 -7.28 -8.85
CA VAL A 26 4.91 -6.67 -8.71
C VAL A 26 4.66 -6.23 -7.27
N LEU A 27 4.97 -7.07 -6.27
CA LEU A 27 4.82 -6.72 -4.86
C LEU A 27 5.68 -5.50 -4.48
N ILE A 28 6.94 -5.49 -4.90
CA ILE A 28 7.87 -4.40 -4.60
C ILE A 28 7.39 -3.09 -5.22
N VAL A 29 6.94 -3.13 -6.48
CA VAL A 29 6.41 -1.95 -7.18
C VAL A 29 5.16 -1.43 -6.48
N ARG A 30 4.22 -2.32 -6.10
CA ARG A 30 3.03 -1.93 -5.34
C ARG A 30 3.41 -1.24 -4.03
N GLN A 31 4.33 -1.83 -3.26
CA GLN A 31 4.81 -1.23 -2.01
C GLN A 31 5.47 0.14 -2.23
N ALA A 32 6.27 0.27 -3.29
CA ALA A 32 6.94 1.53 -3.63
C ALA A 32 5.95 2.63 -4.01
N VAL A 33 4.95 2.29 -4.83
CA VAL A 33 3.89 3.23 -5.24
C VAL A 33 3.04 3.65 -4.04
N LEU A 34 2.69 2.73 -3.14
CA LEU A 34 1.98 3.08 -1.90
C LEU A 34 2.81 4.03 -1.03
N GLN A 35 4.11 3.80 -0.90
CA GLN A 35 4.99 4.68 -0.12
C GLN A 35 5.11 6.06 -0.77
N GLN A 36 5.31 6.12 -2.08
CA GLN A 36 5.36 7.37 -2.83
C GLN A 36 4.08 8.19 -2.64
N GLU A 37 2.92 7.54 -2.65
CA GLU A 37 1.63 8.21 -2.49
C GLU A 37 1.40 8.69 -1.06
N VAL A 38 1.85 7.92 -0.05
CA VAL A 38 1.85 8.38 1.35
C VAL A 38 2.72 9.62 1.52
N ASP A 39 3.93 9.60 0.97
CA ASP A 39 4.87 10.71 1.07
C ASP A 39 4.30 11.94 0.34
N TYR A 40 3.69 11.76 -0.82
CA TYR A 40 3.02 12.84 -1.57
C TYR A 40 1.86 13.47 -0.79
N LEU A 41 0.95 12.65 -0.24
CA LEU A 41 -0.18 13.15 0.53
C LEU A 41 0.27 13.86 1.81
N LEU A 42 1.33 13.39 2.46
CA LEU A 42 1.90 14.07 3.62
C LEU A 42 2.58 15.38 3.22
N GLU A 43 3.26 15.43 2.07
CA GLU A 43 3.88 16.65 1.56
C GLU A 43 2.82 17.75 1.31
N VAL A 44 1.73 17.39 0.65
CA VAL A 44 0.63 18.32 0.35
C VAL A 44 -0.20 18.62 1.60
N GLY A 45 -0.61 17.60 2.33
CA GLY A 45 -1.52 17.72 3.47
C GLY A 45 -0.89 18.41 4.68
N ALA A 46 0.40 18.18 4.95
CA ALA A 46 1.13 18.86 6.03
C ALA A 46 1.70 20.23 5.60
N SER A 47 1.42 20.70 4.38
CA SER A 47 1.91 22.00 3.91
C SER A 47 1.29 23.18 4.65
N GLY A 48 1.90 24.37 4.49
CA GLY A 48 1.42 25.62 5.08
C GLY A 48 0.00 26.04 4.70
N THR A 49 -0.55 25.50 3.60
CA THR A 49 -1.90 25.84 3.12
C THR A 49 -2.99 24.94 3.69
N TYR A 50 -2.68 23.68 3.95
CA TYR A 50 -3.68 22.67 4.30
C TYR A 50 -3.65 22.34 5.79
N GLY A 51 -2.61 21.68 6.29
CA GLY A 51 -2.58 21.16 7.66
C GLY A 51 -3.54 19.98 7.91
N TYR A 52 -4.07 19.34 6.88
CA TYR A 52 -5.00 18.19 6.95
C TYR A 52 -4.92 17.35 5.67
N ILE A 53 -5.46 16.12 5.72
CA ILE A 53 -5.73 15.27 4.55
C ILE A 53 -7.22 14.95 4.51
N ASP A 54 -7.97 15.60 3.61
CA ASP A 54 -9.42 15.43 3.52
C ASP A 54 -9.85 14.33 2.53
N ALA A 55 -11.17 14.13 2.43
CA ALA A 55 -11.74 13.11 1.55
C ALA A 55 -11.48 13.36 0.06
N ASP A 56 -11.35 14.62 -0.36
CA ASP A 56 -11.07 14.97 -1.75
C ASP A 56 -9.64 14.58 -2.13
N MET A 57 -8.68 14.84 -1.24
CA MET A 57 -7.29 14.38 -1.40
C MET A 57 -7.18 12.86 -1.46
N ILE A 58 -7.91 12.14 -0.59
CA ILE A 58 -7.95 10.68 -0.58
C ILE A 58 -8.58 10.15 -1.89
N THR A 59 -9.65 10.76 -2.37
CA THR A 59 -10.29 10.36 -3.63
C THR A 59 -9.36 10.56 -4.82
N ALA A 60 -8.64 11.69 -4.88
CA ALA A 60 -7.64 11.93 -5.91
C ALA A 60 -6.47 10.93 -5.82
N SER A 61 -6.06 10.55 -4.61
CA SER A 61 -5.05 9.51 -4.36
C SER A 61 -5.47 8.15 -4.91
N GLN A 62 -6.72 7.74 -4.64
CA GLN A 62 -7.28 6.50 -5.16
C GLN A 62 -7.27 6.46 -6.69
N GLN A 63 -7.60 7.57 -7.35
CA GLN A 63 -7.56 7.67 -8.81
C GLN A 63 -6.14 7.49 -9.36
N ARG A 64 -5.13 8.13 -8.74
CA ARG A 64 -3.72 7.95 -9.12
C ARG A 64 -3.27 6.50 -8.94
N LEU A 65 -3.63 5.87 -7.82
CA LEU A 65 -3.27 4.47 -7.55
C LEU A 65 -3.96 3.50 -8.51
N ALA A 66 -5.15 3.83 -9.02
CA ALA A 66 -5.82 3.05 -10.05
C ALA A 66 -5.04 2.99 -11.37
N GLU A 67 -4.29 4.05 -11.71
CA GLU A 67 -3.41 4.07 -12.90
C GLU A 67 -2.27 3.05 -12.79
N TYR A 68 -1.88 2.66 -11.56
CA TYR A 68 -0.92 1.60 -11.29
C TYR A 68 -1.55 0.21 -11.17
N GLY A 69 -2.86 0.08 -11.44
CA GLY A 69 -3.60 -1.18 -11.40
C GLY A 69 -4.02 -1.62 -10.00
N LEU A 70 -4.04 -0.72 -9.01
CA LEU A 70 -4.64 -0.99 -7.69
C LEU A 70 -6.14 -0.70 -7.73
N GLN A 71 -6.93 -1.45 -6.97
CA GLN A 71 -8.37 -1.25 -6.86
C GLN A 71 -8.72 -0.21 -5.77
N PRO A 72 -9.36 0.93 -6.12
CA PRO A 72 -9.69 2.00 -5.17
C PRO A 72 -10.44 1.56 -3.91
N ASP A 73 -11.41 0.67 -4.07
CA ASP A 73 -12.28 0.14 -3.03
C ASP A 73 -11.55 -0.79 -2.03
N GLN A 74 -10.39 -1.31 -2.42
CA GLN A 74 -9.55 -2.14 -1.57
C GLN A 74 -8.50 -1.35 -0.80
N LEU A 75 -8.28 -0.06 -1.09
CA LEU A 75 -7.35 0.79 -0.36
C LEU A 75 -7.94 1.21 0.98
N LYS A 76 -7.12 1.16 2.04
CA LYS A 76 -7.50 1.65 3.37
C LYS A 76 -6.54 2.74 3.82
N TYR A 77 -7.10 3.91 4.14
CA TYR A 77 -6.40 5.08 4.64
C TYR A 77 -6.70 5.26 6.13
N GLU A 78 -5.67 5.46 6.93
CA GLU A 78 -5.77 5.82 8.35
C GLU A 78 -4.96 7.11 8.54
N VAL A 79 -5.65 8.21 8.82
CA VAL A 79 -5.04 9.51 9.12
C VAL A 79 -5.04 9.69 10.64
N SER A 80 -3.92 10.14 11.18
CA SER A 80 -3.71 10.33 12.61
C SER A 80 -2.97 11.64 12.89
N SER A 81 -3.03 12.12 14.13
CA SER A 81 -2.25 13.27 14.58
C SER A 81 -1.52 12.96 15.89
N THR A 82 -0.43 13.68 16.15
CA THR A 82 0.29 13.55 17.44
C THR A 82 -0.40 14.28 18.58
N SER A 83 -1.28 15.24 18.30
CA SER A 83 -2.05 16.00 19.29
C SER A 83 -3.36 15.31 19.68
N GLY A 84 -3.83 14.34 18.88
CA GLY A 84 -5.15 13.71 19.03
C GLY A 84 -6.28 14.45 18.29
N GLU A 85 -5.98 15.57 17.64
CA GLU A 85 -6.89 16.29 16.76
C GLU A 85 -7.18 15.50 15.46
N ILE A 86 -8.28 15.84 14.79
CA ILE A 86 -8.73 15.14 13.59
C ILE A 86 -7.95 15.63 12.38
N GLY A 87 -6.92 14.88 11.94
CA GLY A 87 -6.08 15.22 10.79
C GLY A 87 -6.79 15.21 9.43
N THR A 88 -8.09 14.91 9.38
CA THR A 88 -8.93 14.96 8.18
C THR A 88 -9.91 16.13 8.16
N ASP A 89 -9.95 16.95 9.22
CA ASP A 89 -10.91 18.05 9.34
C ASP A 89 -10.34 19.34 8.71
N ARG A 90 -10.90 19.71 7.56
CA ARG A 90 -10.57 20.96 6.87
C ARG A 90 -10.93 22.22 7.65
N THR A 91 -11.90 22.14 8.55
CA THR A 91 -12.34 23.30 9.36
C THR A 91 -11.42 23.56 10.55
N GLN A 92 -10.61 22.56 10.93
CA GLN A 92 -9.63 22.63 12.00
C GLN A 92 -8.28 22.07 11.54
N PRO A 93 -7.56 22.78 10.64
CA PRO A 93 -6.21 22.42 10.25
C PRO A 93 -5.28 22.24 11.45
N LEU A 94 -4.43 21.21 11.39
CA LEU A 94 -3.42 20.97 12.42
C LEU A 94 -2.40 22.11 12.40
N PRO A 95 -2.15 22.80 13.52
CA PRO A 95 -1.21 23.92 13.56
C PRO A 95 0.23 23.45 13.37
N ARG A 96 1.09 24.39 12.97
CA ARG A 96 2.50 24.13 12.77
C ARG A 96 3.16 23.41 13.96
N GLY A 97 3.88 22.33 13.67
CA GLY A 97 4.57 21.51 14.66
C GLY A 97 3.77 20.32 15.19
N VAL A 98 2.48 20.21 14.87
CA VAL A 98 1.70 18.99 15.12
C VAL A 98 2.00 17.96 14.02
N GLY A 99 2.31 16.73 14.40
CA GLY A 99 2.58 15.65 13.45
C GLY A 99 1.28 15.13 12.83
N LEU A 100 1.23 15.12 11.49
CA LEU A 100 0.21 14.48 10.67
C LEU A 100 0.74 13.13 10.20
N GLY A 101 0.06 12.06 10.58
CA GLY A 101 0.41 10.68 10.26
C GLY A 101 -0.56 10.10 9.25
N LEU A 102 -0.03 9.35 8.28
CA LEU A 102 -0.83 8.62 7.31
C LEU A 102 -0.33 7.19 7.22
N ARG A 103 -1.27 6.24 7.24
CA ARG A 103 -1.05 4.85 6.87
C ARG A 103 -1.97 4.47 5.73
N LEU A 104 -1.40 3.85 4.70
CA LEU A 104 -2.11 3.35 3.54
C LEU A 104 -1.86 1.85 3.43
N SER A 105 -2.91 1.05 3.21
CA SER A 105 -2.76 -0.41 3.05
C SER A 105 -3.58 -0.98 1.91
N TYR A 106 -3.07 -2.05 1.30
CA TYR A 106 -3.65 -2.76 0.15
C TYR A 106 -3.47 -4.27 0.31
N PRO A 107 -4.42 -5.13 -0.10
CA PRO A 107 -4.27 -6.58 0.01
C PRO A 107 -3.19 -7.13 -0.93
N VAL A 108 -2.62 -8.28 -0.58
CA VAL A 108 -1.62 -8.98 -1.41
C VAL A 108 -2.26 -9.74 -2.59
N GLU A 109 -3.59 -9.93 -2.58
CA GLU A 109 -4.37 -10.54 -3.68
C GLU A 109 -3.90 -11.94 -4.11
N GLY A 110 -3.43 -12.76 -3.16
CA GLY A 110 -2.98 -14.12 -3.48
C GLY A 110 -1.77 -14.19 -4.42
N LEU A 111 -0.98 -13.11 -4.50
CA LEU A 111 0.19 -13.01 -5.40
C LEU A 111 1.23 -14.13 -5.20
N PHE A 112 1.23 -14.77 -4.03
CA PHE A 112 2.11 -15.87 -3.65
C PHE A 112 1.51 -17.28 -3.84
N GLU A 113 0.30 -17.40 -4.40
CA GLU A 113 -0.37 -18.69 -4.61
C GLU A 113 0.47 -19.67 -5.46
N ILE A 114 1.30 -19.14 -6.35
CA ILE A 114 2.22 -19.95 -7.16
C ILE A 114 3.28 -20.70 -6.33
N ASP A 115 3.61 -20.21 -5.13
CA ASP A 115 4.59 -20.85 -4.26
C ASP A 115 4.08 -22.22 -3.75
N ARG A 116 2.77 -22.49 -3.82
CA ARG A 116 2.20 -23.82 -3.58
C ARG A 116 2.75 -24.88 -4.54
N LEU A 117 3.14 -24.51 -5.76
CA LEU A 117 3.69 -25.44 -6.77
C LEU A 117 4.99 -26.10 -6.31
N ILE A 118 5.73 -25.46 -5.40
CA ILE A 118 6.96 -25.98 -4.80
C ILE A 118 6.78 -26.39 -3.33
N GLY A 119 5.54 -26.49 -2.86
CA GLY A 119 5.22 -26.95 -1.51
C GLY A 119 5.38 -25.90 -0.41
N LEU A 120 5.46 -24.61 -0.75
CA LEU A 120 5.43 -23.53 0.23
C LEU A 120 3.97 -23.14 0.55
N THR A 121 3.74 -22.79 1.81
CA THR A 121 2.45 -22.25 2.24
C THR A 121 2.40 -20.75 1.95
N PRO A 122 1.44 -20.26 1.15
CA PRO A 122 1.29 -18.83 0.90
C PRO A 122 0.87 -18.10 2.18
N PRO A 123 1.10 -16.78 2.26
CA PRO A 123 0.58 -15.96 3.34
C PRO A 123 -0.96 -16.00 3.40
N PRO A 124 -1.54 -15.65 4.56
CA PRO A 124 -2.98 -15.53 4.71
C PRO A 124 -3.64 -14.58 3.70
N ASP A 125 -4.88 -14.87 3.32
CA ASP A 125 -5.65 -14.07 2.34
C ASP A 125 -5.93 -12.63 2.81
N ASP A 126 -5.95 -12.42 4.13
CA ASP A 126 -6.14 -11.10 4.74
C ASP A 126 -4.83 -10.31 4.88
N MET A 127 -3.70 -10.85 4.42
CA MET A 127 -2.42 -10.15 4.44
C MET A 127 -2.49 -8.89 3.56
N ARG A 128 -2.04 -7.77 4.13
CA ARG A 128 -1.99 -6.46 3.47
C ARG A 128 -0.57 -5.94 3.48
N ILE A 129 -0.15 -5.39 2.35
CA ILE A 129 0.98 -4.48 2.30
C ILE A 129 0.56 -3.11 2.84
N SER A 130 1.49 -2.39 3.45
CA SER A 130 1.20 -1.06 3.97
C SER A 130 2.39 -0.13 3.88
N ALA A 131 2.11 1.12 3.56
CA ALA A 131 3.02 2.25 3.67
C ALA A 131 2.58 3.16 4.83
N ARG A 132 3.54 3.85 5.45
CA ARG A 132 3.24 4.81 6.52
C ARG A 132 4.24 5.94 6.52
N GLY A 133 3.80 7.09 7.00
CA GLY A 133 4.64 8.26 7.18
C GLY A 133 4.09 9.17 8.28
N LEU A 134 4.95 10.07 8.74
CA LEU A 134 4.63 11.13 9.68
C LEU A 134 5.36 12.39 9.21
N LYS A 135 4.64 13.49 9.05
CA LYS A 135 5.23 14.79 8.74
C LYS A 135 4.67 15.85 9.68
N MET A 136 5.52 16.79 10.11
CA MET A 136 5.05 17.91 10.92
C MET A 136 4.27 18.88 10.04
N SER A 137 3.09 19.29 10.50
CA SER A 137 2.32 20.34 9.84
C SER A 137 3.14 21.63 9.80
N GLU A 138 3.03 22.32 8.69
CA GLU A 138 3.60 23.65 8.43
C GLU A 138 2.51 24.74 8.45
N TYR A 139 1.25 24.37 8.68
CA TYR A 139 0.11 25.29 8.63
C TYR A 139 0.24 26.45 9.62
N VAL A 140 0.10 27.67 9.10
CA VAL A 140 0.07 28.91 9.87
C VAL A 140 -1.30 29.57 9.62
N PRO A 141 -2.11 29.79 10.67
CA PRO A 141 -3.45 30.39 10.54
C PRO A 141 -3.42 31.87 10.12
#